data_AF-A0A1I8PJ48-F1
#
_entry.id   AF-A0A1I8PJ48-F1
#
_cell.length_a   1.000
_cell.length_b   1.000
_cell.length_c   1.000
_cell.angle_alpha   90.00
_cell.angle_beta   90.00
_cell.angle_gamma   90.00
#
_symmetry.space_group_name_H-M   'P 1'
#
loop_
_entity.id
_entity.type
_entity.pdbx_description
1 polymer ?
#
loop_
_entity_poly.entity_id
_entity_poly.type
_entity_poly.pdbx_seq_one_letter_code
_entity_poly.pdbx_strand_id
1 'polypeptide(L)'
;MKIAKNVFHILVALMTLSFDLTAADFKYNVSLTQMATCHHYVIPMSRGYNYADFFHVQKLKNNKLADNEVLHLKFYVMTARDAHILLSVTDHPRLVDKVYEIVIGAGRNTFSTIRTSMGRRRVATNQDANILSMLDYTPIEIIQTKDANLLVYITGFKEEPLMNFTDSSPLEINYISFTTYDNIPASWFYDCQFDGFDSELEEEVRPMTPMQSLEKYINDKAENGSFPAMLSNVDLDFVVASVNYQHDRGMMHTRMNLKLTWYDPRVIWDPTDHYDIGFLHYHDNVIWQPTLLKINSIEHADEYYNIEHRIKIDYNGTVTSIFENVVFSSWCPNAMKNWPNEHLLCDVIFGLDPGPLGTLDLIYDGHWAHPKIETLSEWTLKAITVSTVDNANNMRYTDKKVLQSMVGDIAIEFEIARNSRFYKNVFSMPILTCQVLIILSFLLRGYRRGALLLVVVMVLLLGLMFLTKHAPKPYVPPIMMAYQHILRVATFCYMLHICLMWLELYPPRSKPYNWLSSIVHFSPLRFALCMRLSDNDVFIGSDQQPWREVAKILNALCFVVINIIFIVVVVLLLPHV
;
A
#
# COMPACT_ATOMS: atom_id res chain seq x y z
N MET A 1 6.99 53.32 18.66
CA MET A 1 5.95 52.30 18.94
C MET A 1 4.52 52.83 18.74
N LYS A 2 4.24 53.50 17.63
CA LYS A 2 2.89 53.97 17.24
C LYS A 2 2.55 53.69 15.76
N ILE A 3 3.51 53.19 14.98
CA ILE A 3 3.37 52.88 13.55
C ILE A 3 3.00 51.40 13.33
N ALA A 4 3.35 50.50 14.25
CA ALA A 4 3.06 49.07 14.15
C ALA A 4 1.59 48.69 14.49
N LYS A 5 0.84 49.53 15.22
CA LYS A 5 -0.58 49.27 15.53
C LYS A 5 -1.52 49.62 14.37
N ASN A 6 -1.15 50.57 13.50
CA ASN A 6 -1.99 50.95 12.36
C ASN A 6 -1.92 49.95 11.21
N VAL A 7 -0.81 49.22 11.05
CA VAL A 7 -0.68 48.19 10.00
C VAL A 7 -1.52 46.95 10.33
N PHE A 8 -1.65 46.59 11.62
CA PHE A 8 -2.48 45.46 12.05
C PHE A 8 -3.98 45.72 11.88
N HIS A 9 -4.45 46.94 12.15
CA HIS A 9 -5.86 47.29 11.93
C HIS A 9 -6.23 47.46 10.45
N ILE A 10 -5.29 47.87 9.59
CA ILE A 10 -5.51 47.93 8.14
C ILE A 10 -5.56 46.52 7.54
N LEU A 11 -4.73 45.58 8.02
CA LEU A 11 -4.78 44.18 7.58
C LEU A 11 -6.04 43.43 8.07
N VAL A 12 -6.55 43.76 9.25
CA VAL A 12 -7.81 43.17 9.76
C VAL A 12 -9.03 43.79 9.08
N ALA A 13 -9.00 45.07 8.72
CA ALA A 13 -10.08 45.72 7.96
C ALA A 13 -10.12 45.30 6.48
N LEU A 14 -8.99 44.89 5.88
CA LEU A 14 -8.95 44.31 4.53
C LEU A 14 -9.42 42.84 4.49
N MET A 15 -9.54 42.16 5.63
CA MET A 15 -10.05 40.79 5.76
C MET A 15 -11.55 40.72 6.07
N THR A 16 -12.24 41.86 6.23
CA THR A 16 -13.68 41.92 6.55
C THR A 16 -14.48 42.76 5.55
N LEU A 17 -14.07 42.76 4.28
CA LEU A 17 -14.87 43.29 3.18
C LEU A 17 -15.35 42.12 2.30
N SER A 18 -16.67 41.97 2.29
CA SER A 18 -17.49 41.18 1.34
C SER A 18 -17.20 39.67 1.27
N PHE A 19 -17.71 38.91 2.25
CA PHE A 19 -18.40 37.67 1.93
C PHE A 19 -19.83 38.06 1.52
N ASP A 20 -19.97 38.60 0.32
CA ASP A 20 -21.22 38.40 -0.40
C ASP A 20 -21.22 36.92 -0.78
N LEU A 21 -22.25 36.17 -0.37
CA LEU A 21 -22.60 34.93 -1.06
C LEU A 21 -23.01 35.34 -2.48
N THR A 22 -22.04 35.54 -3.36
CA THR A 22 -22.31 35.45 -4.78
C THR A 22 -22.56 33.96 -5.03
N ALA A 23 -23.80 33.62 -5.37
CA ALA A 23 -24.09 32.34 -6.01
C ALA A 23 -23.01 32.13 -7.08
N ALA A 24 -22.31 30.99 -7.03
CA ALA A 24 -21.29 30.68 -8.03
C ALA A 24 -21.99 30.68 -9.39
N ASP A 25 -21.70 31.69 -10.20
CA ASP A 25 -22.28 31.84 -11.53
C ASP A 25 -21.62 30.77 -12.42
N PHE A 26 -22.33 29.67 -12.67
CA PHE A 26 -21.82 28.61 -13.54
C PHE A 26 -21.60 29.18 -14.93
N LYS A 27 -20.47 28.86 -15.56
CA LYS A 27 -20.03 29.46 -16.83
C LYS A 27 -21.09 29.48 -17.95
N TYR A 28 -21.97 28.47 -17.97
CA TYR A 28 -23.06 28.32 -18.94
C TYR A 28 -24.45 28.27 -18.30
N ASN A 29 -24.59 28.70 -17.03
CA ASN A 29 -25.84 28.73 -16.26
C ASN A 29 -26.62 27.40 -16.27
N VAL A 30 -25.91 26.29 -16.07
CA VAL A 30 -26.48 24.92 -16.00
C VAL A 30 -26.47 24.47 -14.54
N SER A 31 -27.63 24.07 -13.99
CA SER A 31 -27.71 23.63 -12.60
C SER A 31 -27.35 22.16 -12.41
N LEU A 32 -26.78 21.82 -11.25
CA LEU A 32 -26.50 20.44 -10.86
C LEU A 32 -27.76 19.57 -10.80
N THR A 33 -28.90 20.15 -10.41
CA THR A 33 -30.19 19.46 -10.30
C THR A 33 -30.74 19.06 -11.66
N GLN A 34 -30.51 19.85 -12.70
CA GLN A 34 -30.89 19.50 -14.07
C GLN A 34 -30.14 18.25 -14.54
N MET A 35 -28.82 18.20 -14.30
CA MET A 35 -27.95 17.11 -14.76
C MET A 35 -28.30 15.74 -14.17
N ALA A 36 -28.94 15.70 -13.00
CA ALA A 36 -29.41 14.46 -12.38
C ALA A 36 -30.47 13.71 -13.23
N THR A 37 -31.16 14.41 -14.13
CA THR A 37 -32.18 13.81 -15.01
C THR A 37 -31.61 13.18 -16.28
N CYS A 38 -30.32 13.36 -16.53
CA CYS A 38 -29.62 12.89 -17.73
C CYS A 38 -29.05 11.48 -17.56
N HIS A 39 -28.81 10.79 -18.67
CA HIS A 39 -27.92 9.63 -18.67
C HIS A 39 -26.48 10.08 -18.43
N HIS A 40 -25.82 9.52 -17.42
CA HIS A 40 -24.45 9.86 -17.03
C HIS A 40 -23.48 8.76 -17.49
N TYR A 41 -22.39 9.16 -18.16
CA TYR A 41 -21.32 8.28 -18.62
C TYR A 41 -19.96 8.86 -18.26
N VAL A 42 -19.12 8.06 -17.60
CA VAL A 42 -17.82 8.48 -17.06
C VAL A 42 -16.69 7.81 -17.82
N ILE A 43 -15.71 8.61 -18.21
CA ILE A 43 -14.45 8.15 -18.78
C ILE A 43 -13.38 8.23 -17.68
N PRO A 44 -12.85 7.08 -17.21
CA PRO A 44 -11.79 7.06 -16.20
C PRO A 44 -10.44 7.44 -16.81
N MET A 45 -9.51 7.86 -15.96
CA MET A 45 -8.13 8.22 -16.36
C MET A 45 -7.39 7.08 -17.09
N SER A 46 -7.78 5.82 -16.90
CA SER A 46 -7.11 4.67 -17.53
C SER A 46 -7.57 4.35 -18.96
N ARG A 47 -8.61 5.02 -19.47
CA ARG A 47 -9.22 4.70 -20.78
C ARG A 47 -8.31 4.98 -21.97
N GLY A 48 -7.52 6.06 -21.90
CA GLY A 48 -6.77 6.56 -23.05
C GLY A 48 -7.67 7.01 -24.21
N TYR A 49 -7.07 7.19 -25.39
CA TYR A 49 -7.78 7.59 -26.61
C TYR A 49 -8.34 6.36 -27.33
N ASN A 50 -9.51 5.89 -26.88
CA ASN A 50 -10.16 4.70 -27.43
C ASN A 50 -11.69 4.78 -27.35
N TYR A 51 -12.36 4.69 -28.52
CA TYR A 51 -13.81 4.61 -28.62
C TYR A 51 -14.27 3.17 -28.41
N ALA A 52 -14.64 2.83 -27.18
CA ALA A 52 -15.03 1.47 -26.79
C ALA A 52 -16.55 1.28 -26.72
N ASP A 53 -17.25 2.29 -26.19
CA ASP A 53 -18.69 2.20 -25.90
C ASP A 53 -19.47 3.02 -26.94
N PHE A 54 -20.38 2.36 -27.65
CA PHE A 54 -21.19 2.97 -28.71
C PHE A 54 -22.68 2.95 -28.32
N PHE A 55 -23.32 4.11 -28.40
CA PHE A 55 -24.72 4.32 -28.04
C PHE A 55 -25.54 4.55 -29.31
N HIS A 56 -26.66 3.85 -29.41
CA HIS A 56 -27.53 3.92 -30.58
C HIS A 56 -28.38 5.19 -30.52
N VAL A 57 -28.27 6.06 -31.53
CA VAL A 57 -28.96 7.37 -31.59
C VAL A 57 -30.47 7.23 -31.46
N GLN A 58 -31.06 6.25 -32.15
CA GLN A 58 -32.52 6.03 -32.10
C GLN A 58 -33.06 5.64 -30.72
N LYS A 59 -32.19 5.26 -29.76
CA LYS A 59 -32.61 4.95 -28.38
C LYS A 59 -32.72 6.19 -27.49
N LEU A 60 -32.17 7.31 -27.94
CA LEU A 60 -32.23 8.60 -27.24
C LEU A 60 -33.64 9.18 -27.45
N LYS A 61 -34.36 9.44 -26.35
CA LYS A 61 -35.78 9.79 -26.37
C LYS A 61 -36.03 11.29 -26.34
N ASN A 62 -35.06 12.06 -25.85
CA ASN A 62 -35.21 13.47 -25.53
C ASN A 62 -34.57 14.40 -26.57
N ASN A 63 -34.35 13.92 -27.79
CA ASN A 63 -33.87 14.74 -28.90
C ASN A 63 -35.06 15.22 -29.75
N LYS A 64 -35.27 16.53 -29.85
CA LYS A 64 -36.28 17.13 -30.73
C LYS A 64 -35.63 17.60 -32.03
N LEU A 65 -36.22 17.19 -33.15
CA LEU A 65 -35.76 17.58 -34.48
C LEU A 65 -36.62 18.74 -34.99
N ALA A 66 -35.99 19.81 -35.47
CA ALA A 66 -36.70 20.84 -36.24
C ALA A 66 -37.01 20.34 -37.67
N ASP A 67 -37.95 21.00 -38.36
CA ASP A 67 -38.41 20.59 -39.69
C ASP A 67 -37.29 20.49 -40.75
N ASN A 68 -36.18 21.21 -40.58
CA ASN A 68 -35.03 21.18 -41.49
C ASN A 68 -33.86 20.29 -41.02
N GLU A 69 -34.05 19.55 -39.93
CA GLU A 69 -32.99 18.75 -39.29
C GLU A 69 -33.17 17.26 -39.57
N VAL A 70 -32.04 16.57 -39.72
CA VAL A 70 -31.92 15.10 -39.82
C VAL A 70 -31.48 14.53 -38.48
N LEU A 71 -30.62 15.26 -37.76
CA LEU A 71 -30.12 14.89 -36.45
C LEU A 71 -29.98 16.15 -35.60
N HIS A 72 -30.39 16.06 -34.34
CA HIS A 72 -30.14 17.06 -33.34
C HIS A 72 -29.76 16.32 -32.06
N LEU A 73 -28.52 16.49 -31.60
CA LEU A 73 -28.01 15.87 -30.38
C LEU A 73 -27.54 16.95 -29.43
N LYS A 74 -27.97 16.87 -28.18
CA LYS A 74 -27.50 17.74 -27.12
C LYS A 74 -26.92 16.92 -25.97
N PHE A 75 -25.78 17.37 -25.48
CA PHE A 75 -25.05 16.70 -24.41
C PHE A 75 -24.22 17.71 -23.64
N TYR A 76 -23.85 17.33 -22.42
CA TYR A 76 -23.08 18.15 -21.50
C TYR A 76 -21.83 17.40 -21.10
N VAL A 77 -20.71 18.12 -21.01
CA VAL A 77 -19.43 17.51 -20.63
C VAL A 77 -18.74 18.31 -19.55
N MET A 78 -18.16 17.61 -18.57
CA MET A 78 -17.21 18.14 -17.61
C MET A 78 -15.85 17.50 -17.87
N THR A 79 -14.89 18.31 -18.32
CA THR A 79 -13.51 17.87 -18.56
C THR A 79 -12.58 19.06 -18.71
N ALA A 80 -11.29 18.88 -18.45
CA ALA A 80 -10.29 19.94 -18.56
C ALA A 80 -10.02 20.34 -20.02
N ARG A 81 -10.06 19.37 -20.95
CA ARG A 81 -9.65 19.51 -22.35
C ARG A 81 -9.95 18.24 -23.15
N ASP A 82 -9.82 18.34 -24.47
CA ASP A 82 -9.85 17.23 -25.41
C ASP A 82 -11.09 16.34 -25.23
N ALA A 83 -12.28 16.95 -25.31
CA ALA A 83 -13.55 16.22 -25.33
C ALA A 83 -13.79 15.69 -26.75
N HIS A 84 -13.82 14.36 -26.92
CA HIS A 84 -13.95 13.72 -28.21
C HIS A 84 -15.32 13.05 -28.36
N ILE A 85 -16.07 13.41 -29.41
CA ILE A 85 -17.33 12.77 -29.82
C ILE A 85 -17.11 12.11 -31.19
N LEU A 86 -17.53 10.86 -31.33
CA LEU A 86 -17.49 10.14 -32.60
C LEU A 86 -18.90 9.80 -33.04
N LEU A 87 -19.26 10.21 -34.25
CA LEU A 87 -20.53 9.90 -34.91
C LEU A 87 -20.25 8.94 -36.06
N SER A 88 -20.97 7.82 -36.10
CA SER A 88 -20.68 6.72 -37.00
C SER A 88 -21.95 5.95 -37.42
N VAL A 89 -21.84 5.24 -38.54
CA VAL A 89 -22.93 4.41 -39.09
C VAL A 89 -22.99 3.03 -38.40
N THR A 90 -21.86 2.58 -37.83
CA THR A 90 -21.65 1.29 -37.17
C THR A 90 -20.96 1.50 -35.82
N ASP A 91 -21.25 0.62 -34.86
CA ASP A 91 -20.64 0.50 -33.53
C ASP A 91 -19.22 -0.09 -33.53
N HIS A 92 -18.67 -0.45 -34.69
CA HIS A 92 -17.29 -0.94 -34.83
C HIS A 92 -16.59 -0.29 -36.03
N PRO A 93 -16.46 1.05 -36.04
CA PRO A 93 -15.82 1.77 -37.13
C PRO A 93 -14.33 1.45 -37.18
N ARG A 94 -13.81 1.15 -38.37
CA ARG A 94 -12.37 0.97 -38.60
C ARG A 94 -11.71 2.33 -38.81
N LEU A 95 -10.39 2.40 -38.62
CA LEU A 95 -9.61 3.64 -38.81
C LEU A 95 -9.71 4.28 -40.21
N VAL A 96 -10.11 3.49 -41.21
CA VAL A 96 -10.29 3.94 -42.60
C VAL A 96 -11.73 4.31 -42.94
N ASP A 97 -12.67 3.98 -42.06
CA ASP A 97 -14.10 4.24 -42.30
C ASP A 97 -14.38 5.74 -42.14
N LYS A 98 -15.34 6.24 -42.92
CA LYS A 98 -15.79 7.62 -42.85
C LYS A 98 -16.64 7.79 -41.60
N VAL A 99 -16.22 8.71 -40.73
CA VAL A 99 -16.87 9.03 -39.45
C VAL A 99 -16.79 10.53 -39.23
N TYR A 100 -17.65 11.10 -38.39
CA TYR A 100 -17.42 12.45 -37.89
C TYR A 100 -16.81 12.37 -36.49
N GLU A 101 -15.53 12.73 -36.37
CA GLU A 101 -14.89 12.95 -35.09
C GLU A 101 -14.90 14.45 -34.79
N ILE A 102 -15.60 14.83 -33.73
CA ILE A 102 -15.68 16.21 -33.26
C ILE A 102 -14.87 16.31 -31.98
N VAL A 103 -13.92 17.23 -31.96
CA VAL A 103 -13.04 17.47 -30.81
C VAL A 103 -13.24 18.89 -30.32
N ILE A 104 -13.71 19.02 -29.08
CA ILE A 104 -13.84 20.31 -28.40
C ILE A 104 -12.64 20.50 -27.48
N GLY A 105 -12.06 21.71 -27.50
CA GLY A 105 -10.94 22.06 -26.62
C GLY A 105 -9.69 21.19 -26.80
N ALA A 106 -9.36 20.88 -28.05
CA ALA A 106 -8.10 20.29 -28.45
C ALA A 106 -6.91 21.20 -28.15
N GLY A 107 -5.71 20.60 -28.09
CA GLY A 107 -4.47 21.38 -27.93
C GLY A 107 -4.39 22.08 -26.58
N ARG A 108 -4.83 21.39 -25.52
CA ARG A 108 -4.99 21.95 -24.17
C ARG A 108 -6.05 23.05 -24.10
N ASN A 109 -7.24 22.76 -24.66
CA ASN A 109 -8.38 23.67 -24.63
C ASN A 109 -8.16 24.98 -25.40
N THR A 110 -7.44 24.92 -26.52
CA THR A 110 -7.08 26.11 -27.34
C THR A 110 -7.80 26.17 -28.69
N PHE A 111 -8.24 25.04 -29.23
CA PHE A 111 -8.97 25.01 -30.51
C PHE A 111 -9.94 23.83 -30.54
N SER A 112 -10.94 23.88 -31.41
CA SER A 112 -11.88 22.78 -31.66
C SER A 112 -11.85 22.39 -33.14
N THR A 113 -12.11 21.12 -33.48
CA THR A 113 -12.05 20.67 -34.87
C THR A 113 -13.05 19.55 -35.17
N ILE A 114 -13.57 19.55 -36.40
CA ILE A 114 -14.29 18.43 -37.00
C ILE A 114 -13.34 17.68 -37.93
N ARG A 115 -13.36 16.35 -37.85
CA ARG A 115 -12.57 15.42 -38.64
C ARG A 115 -13.47 14.40 -39.32
N THR A 116 -13.10 13.96 -40.51
CA THR A 116 -13.86 12.96 -41.30
C THR A 116 -13.32 11.53 -41.17
N SER A 117 -12.32 11.33 -40.31
CA SER A 117 -11.70 10.04 -39.99
C SER A 117 -11.07 10.12 -38.60
N MET A 118 -11.06 9.02 -37.84
CA MET A 118 -10.47 9.01 -36.49
C MET A 118 -9.02 9.49 -36.51
N GLY A 119 -8.74 10.58 -35.79
CA GLY A 119 -7.43 11.19 -35.67
C GLY A 119 -6.92 11.94 -36.91
N ARG A 120 -7.67 12.00 -38.02
CA ARG A 120 -7.17 12.48 -39.33
C ARG A 120 -8.21 13.29 -40.11
N ARG A 121 -7.77 14.00 -41.16
CA ARG A 121 -8.61 14.78 -42.10
C ARG A 121 -9.51 15.81 -41.40
N ARG A 122 -8.89 16.86 -40.88
CA ARG A 122 -9.61 18.03 -40.33
C ARG A 122 -10.33 18.76 -41.47
N VAL A 123 -11.62 19.03 -41.30
CA VAL A 123 -12.49 19.68 -42.29
C VAL A 123 -13.05 21.01 -41.79
N ALA A 124 -13.17 21.18 -40.47
CA ALA A 124 -13.46 22.45 -39.83
C ALA A 124 -12.55 22.62 -38.61
N THR A 125 -12.13 23.85 -38.32
CA THR A 125 -11.33 24.19 -37.14
C THR A 125 -11.69 25.58 -36.67
N ASN A 126 -11.90 25.72 -35.37
CA ASN A 126 -12.16 26.97 -34.68
C ASN A 126 -11.08 27.16 -33.58
N GLN A 127 -10.63 28.40 -33.35
CA GLN A 127 -9.52 28.74 -32.45
C GLN A 127 -9.99 29.36 -31.12
N ASP A 128 -11.27 29.26 -30.81
CA ASP A 128 -11.81 29.75 -29.54
C ASP A 128 -11.29 28.84 -28.41
N ALA A 129 -10.58 29.46 -27.46
CA ALA A 129 -9.93 28.77 -26.35
C ALA A 129 -10.79 28.80 -25.08
N ASN A 130 -10.42 27.98 -24.11
CA ASN A 130 -11.05 27.89 -22.79
C ASN A 130 -12.56 27.59 -22.88
N ILE A 131 -12.99 26.68 -23.77
CA ILE A 131 -14.40 26.29 -23.89
C ILE A 131 -14.77 25.31 -22.77
N LEU A 132 -13.93 24.30 -22.54
CA LEU A 132 -14.19 23.24 -21.55
C LEU A 132 -13.78 23.65 -20.13
N SER A 133 -14.43 23.06 -19.13
CA SER A 133 -14.16 23.22 -17.69
C SER A 133 -14.34 21.87 -16.97
N MET A 134 -13.51 21.59 -15.95
CA MET A 134 -13.76 20.45 -15.05
C MET A 134 -14.80 20.75 -13.97
N LEU A 135 -15.15 22.02 -13.79
CA LEU A 135 -16.06 22.46 -12.73
C LEU A 135 -17.46 22.78 -13.27
N ASP A 136 -17.55 23.18 -14.54
CA ASP A 136 -18.80 23.58 -15.18
C ASP A 136 -19.18 22.62 -16.31
N TYR A 137 -20.48 22.37 -16.43
CA TYR A 137 -21.05 21.64 -17.55
C TYR A 137 -20.95 22.48 -18.82
N THR A 138 -20.26 21.97 -19.83
CA THR A 138 -20.21 22.60 -21.16
C THR A 138 -21.33 22.01 -22.02
N PRO A 139 -22.38 22.77 -22.37
CA PRO A 139 -23.43 22.32 -23.27
C PRO A 139 -22.90 22.29 -24.70
N ILE A 140 -23.04 21.15 -25.37
CA ILE A 140 -22.63 20.97 -26.76
C ILE A 140 -23.84 20.44 -27.53
N GLU A 141 -24.09 21.06 -28.67
CA GLU A 141 -25.24 20.77 -29.52
C GLU A 141 -24.73 20.50 -30.93
N ILE A 142 -25.10 19.34 -31.49
CA ILE A 142 -24.71 18.91 -32.84
C ILE A 142 -25.97 18.77 -33.68
N ILE A 143 -26.02 19.53 -34.77
CA ILE A 143 -27.15 19.54 -35.70
C ILE A 143 -26.67 19.12 -37.08
N GLN A 144 -27.34 18.14 -37.67
CA GLN A 144 -27.19 17.77 -39.08
C GLN A 144 -28.43 18.22 -39.83
N THR A 145 -28.29 19.13 -40.80
CA THR A 145 -29.43 19.62 -41.60
C THR A 145 -29.70 18.74 -42.82
N LYS A 146 -30.90 18.85 -43.39
CA LYS A 146 -31.27 18.17 -44.64
C LYS A 146 -30.41 18.63 -45.84
N ASP A 147 -29.86 19.83 -45.76
CA ASP A 147 -28.90 20.41 -46.72
C ASP A 147 -27.46 19.89 -46.55
N ALA A 148 -27.26 18.81 -45.78
CA ALA A 148 -25.98 18.17 -45.52
C ALA A 148 -24.93 19.03 -44.78
N ASN A 149 -25.37 20.01 -43.99
CA ASN A 149 -24.50 20.75 -43.08
C ASN A 149 -24.45 20.06 -41.71
N LEU A 150 -23.24 19.93 -41.16
CA LEU A 150 -22.97 19.52 -39.80
C LEU A 150 -22.53 20.74 -38.99
N LEU A 151 -23.39 21.17 -38.08
CA LEU A 151 -23.21 22.35 -37.24
C LEU A 151 -22.93 21.90 -35.80
N VAL A 152 -21.96 22.53 -35.16
CA VAL A 152 -21.62 22.30 -33.75
C VAL A 152 -21.74 23.61 -33.01
N TYR A 153 -22.60 23.66 -32.00
CA TYR A 153 -22.86 24.81 -31.15
C TYR A 153 -22.41 24.55 -29.72
N ILE A 154 -22.08 25.63 -29.02
CA ILE A 154 -21.89 25.65 -27.56
C ILE A 154 -22.91 26.62 -26.99
N THR A 155 -24.01 26.10 -26.45
CA THR A 155 -25.13 26.91 -25.97
C THR A 155 -24.65 27.87 -24.87
N GLY A 156 -24.98 29.16 -24.98
CA GLY A 156 -24.54 30.18 -24.03
C GLY A 156 -23.09 30.67 -24.21
N PHE A 157 -22.33 30.14 -25.17
CA PHE A 157 -21.03 30.71 -25.56
C PHE A 157 -21.15 31.78 -26.65
N LYS A 158 -21.81 31.43 -27.76
CA LYS A 158 -22.07 32.34 -28.89
C LYS A 158 -23.28 31.85 -29.71
N GLU A 159 -23.97 32.77 -30.38
CA GLU A 159 -25.18 32.46 -31.17
C GLU A 159 -24.87 31.77 -32.50
N GLU A 160 -23.67 31.99 -33.05
CA GLU A 160 -23.21 31.33 -34.27
C GLU A 160 -22.64 29.92 -33.99
N PRO A 161 -22.69 28.99 -34.97
CA PRO A 161 -22.07 27.68 -34.78
C PRO A 161 -20.57 27.82 -34.52
N LEU A 162 -20.07 27.11 -33.53
CA LEU A 162 -18.63 27.01 -33.25
C LEU A 162 -17.88 26.47 -34.48
N MET A 163 -18.45 25.47 -35.14
CA MET A 163 -17.93 24.87 -36.36
C MET A 163 -19.08 24.50 -37.30
N ASN A 164 -18.86 24.70 -38.59
CA ASN A 164 -19.77 24.30 -39.66
C ASN A 164 -18.97 23.51 -40.71
N PHE A 165 -19.52 22.39 -41.14
CA PHE A 165 -18.97 21.57 -42.21
C PHE A 165 -20.08 21.06 -43.14
N THR A 166 -20.01 21.40 -44.42
CA THR A 166 -20.91 20.87 -45.46
C THR A 166 -20.32 19.62 -46.08
N ASP A 167 -21.00 18.48 -45.96
CA ASP A 167 -20.55 17.22 -46.53
C ASP A 167 -21.30 16.90 -47.83
N SER A 168 -20.56 16.71 -48.94
CA SER A 168 -21.12 16.24 -50.22
C SER A 168 -21.78 14.85 -50.17
N SER A 169 -21.47 14.05 -49.14
CA SER A 169 -22.03 12.71 -48.93
C SER A 169 -22.28 12.50 -47.43
N PRO A 170 -23.34 13.09 -46.86
CA PRO A 170 -23.61 13.06 -45.42
C PRO A 170 -23.76 11.63 -44.89
N LEU A 171 -23.25 11.38 -43.69
CA LEU A 171 -23.41 10.09 -43.01
C LEU A 171 -24.82 9.96 -42.42
N GLU A 172 -25.37 8.74 -42.49
CA GLU A 172 -26.54 8.34 -41.70
C GLU A 172 -26.06 7.90 -40.31
N ILE A 173 -26.16 8.81 -39.34
CA ILE A 173 -25.55 8.61 -38.02
C ILE A 173 -26.45 7.71 -37.18
N ASN A 174 -25.98 6.49 -36.90
CA ASN A 174 -26.69 5.51 -36.08
C ASN A 174 -26.11 5.38 -34.68
N TYR A 175 -24.81 5.64 -34.52
CA TYR A 175 -24.07 5.44 -33.28
C TYR A 175 -23.24 6.66 -32.89
N ILE A 176 -23.19 6.91 -31.58
CA ILE A 176 -22.35 7.92 -30.96
C ILE A 176 -21.41 7.23 -29.98
N SER A 177 -20.18 7.74 -29.85
CA SER A 177 -19.23 7.31 -28.83
C SER A 177 -18.48 8.51 -28.27
N PHE A 178 -18.10 8.42 -27.00
CA PHE A 178 -17.39 9.46 -26.28
C PHE A 178 -16.02 8.96 -25.83
N THR A 179 -15.00 9.80 -25.93
CA THR A 179 -13.67 9.54 -25.34
C THR A 179 -13.02 10.87 -24.96
N THR A 180 -11.82 10.80 -24.38
CA THR A 180 -10.89 11.91 -24.23
C THR A 180 -9.52 11.54 -24.81
N TYR A 181 -8.62 12.52 -24.86
CA TYR A 181 -7.21 12.29 -25.19
C TYR A 181 -6.35 12.29 -23.92
N ASP A 182 -5.24 11.52 -23.94
CA ASP A 182 -4.17 11.58 -22.92
C ASP A 182 -4.63 11.39 -21.46
N ASN A 183 -5.50 10.39 -21.23
CA ASN A 183 -5.91 9.95 -19.89
C ASN A 183 -6.63 11.02 -19.05
N ILE A 184 -7.21 12.03 -19.70
CA ILE A 184 -8.00 13.06 -19.03
C ILE A 184 -9.38 12.48 -18.68
N PRO A 185 -9.82 12.54 -17.41
CA PRO A 185 -11.15 12.07 -17.04
C PRO A 185 -12.21 13.00 -17.62
N ALA A 186 -13.37 12.44 -17.97
CA ALA A 186 -14.52 13.23 -18.38
C ALA A 186 -15.83 12.61 -17.91
N SER A 187 -16.77 13.46 -17.54
CA SER A 187 -18.16 13.07 -17.29
C SER A 187 -19.05 13.63 -18.38
N TRP A 188 -19.75 12.75 -19.08
CA TRP A 188 -20.71 13.07 -20.13
C TRP A 188 -22.12 12.87 -19.61
N PHE A 189 -23.01 13.80 -19.95
CA PHE A 189 -24.42 13.75 -19.65
C PHE A 189 -25.19 13.93 -20.96
N TYR A 190 -26.10 13.01 -21.26
CA TYR A 190 -26.83 13.01 -22.53
C TYR A 190 -28.26 12.50 -22.33
N ASP A 191 -29.12 12.71 -23.34
CA ASP A 191 -30.53 12.31 -23.32
C ASP A 191 -31.28 12.83 -22.08
N CYS A 192 -31.08 14.12 -21.77
CA CYS A 192 -31.64 14.79 -20.60
C CYS A 192 -33.13 15.12 -20.80
N GLN A 193 -33.94 14.96 -19.75
CA GLN A 193 -35.39 15.14 -19.86
C GLN A 193 -35.82 16.60 -20.11
N PHE A 194 -35.01 17.57 -19.67
CA PHE A 194 -35.28 19.00 -19.87
C PHE A 194 -34.80 19.51 -21.23
N ASP A 195 -34.07 18.71 -22.01
CA ASP A 195 -33.68 19.07 -23.37
C ASP A 195 -34.93 18.98 -24.26
N GLY A 196 -35.66 20.10 -24.35
CA GLY A 196 -36.81 20.24 -25.23
C GLY A 196 -38.05 20.94 -24.66
N PHE A 197 -38.03 21.52 -23.46
CA PHE A 197 -39.20 22.23 -22.95
C PHE A 197 -38.86 23.66 -22.52
N ASP A 198 -39.43 24.65 -23.22
CA ASP A 198 -39.47 26.06 -22.83
C ASP A 198 -40.50 26.35 -21.71
N SER A 199 -41.05 25.33 -21.05
CA SER A 199 -41.99 25.53 -19.97
C SER A 199 -41.98 24.35 -19.00
N GLU A 200 -41.56 24.66 -17.77
CA GLU A 200 -41.89 24.04 -16.48
C GLU A 200 -41.77 22.51 -16.33
N LEU A 201 -41.04 22.15 -15.28
CA LEU A 201 -40.94 20.82 -14.69
C LEU A 201 -42.33 20.24 -14.40
N GLU A 202 -42.67 19.15 -15.07
CA GLU A 202 -43.42 18.06 -14.45
C GLU A 202 -42.57 16.80 -14.54
N GLU A 203 -42.31 16.20 -13.38
CA GLU A 203 -41.54 14.98 -13.21
C GLU A 203 -42.30 13.81 -13.87
N GLU A 204 -41.80 13.30 -15.00
CA GLU A 204 -42.28 12.02 -15.53
C GLU A 204 -41.81 10.93 -14.56
N VAL A 205 -42.69 10.53 -13.63
CA VAL A 205 -42.49 9.41 -12.72
C VAL A 205 -42.37 8.14 -13.56
N ARG A 206 -41.12 7.78 -13.92
CA ARG A 206 -40.84 6.45 -14.43
C ARG A 206 -41.27 5.44 -13.36
N PRO A 207 -42.02 4.38 -13.70
CA PRO A 207 -42.36 3.36 -12.73
C PRO A 207 -41.06 2.77 -12.18
N MET A 208 -40.84 2.91 -10.88
CA MET A 208 -39.67 2.34 -10.21
C MET A 208 -39.65 0.83 -10.46
N THR A 209 -38.48 0.29 -10.79
CA THR A 209 -38.34 -1.17 -10.79
C THR A 209 -38.65 -1.73 -9.41
N PRO A 210 -39.12 -2.98 -9.28
CA PRO A 210 -39.35 -3.63 -7.98
C PRO A 210 -38.19 -3.45 -6.98
N MET A 211 -36.94 -3.58 -7.45
CA MET A 211 -35.75 -3.38 -6.64
C MET A 211 -35.57 -1.92 -6.19
N GLN A 212 -35.75 -0.94 -7.09
CA GLN A 212 -35.67 0.47 -6.72
C GLN A 212 -36.78 0.89 -5.76
N SER A 213 -37.98 0.32 -5.90
CA SER A 213 -39.08 0.58 -4.98
C SER A 213 -38.77 0.02 -3.58
N LEU A 214 -38.13 -1.14 -3.49
CA LEU A 214 -37.70 -1.72 -2.22
C LEU A 214 -36.55 -0.93 -1.60
N GLU A 215 -35.55 -0.53 -2.40
CA GLU A 215 -34.44 0.30 -1.94
C GLU A 215 -34.93 1.64 -1.40
N LYS A 216 -35.88 2.29 -2.08
CA LYS A 216 -36.54 3.50 -1.58
C LYS A 216 -37.29 3.25 -0.26
N TYR A 217 -38.06 2.16 -0.18
CA TYR A 217 -38.77 1.79 1.06
C TYR A 217 -37.82 1.60 2.24
N ILE A 218 -36.68 0.96 2.02
CA ILE A 218 -35.64 0.78 3.03
C ILE A 218 -35.02 2.12 3.42
N ASN A 219 -34.69 2.99 2.45
CA ASN A 219 -34.13 4.31 2.71
C ASN A 219 -35.06 5.18 3.57
N ASP A 220 -36.37 5.17 3.28
CA ASP A 220 -37.36 5.91 4.05
C ASP A 220 -37.44 5.42 5.52
N LYS A 221 -37.25 4.12 5.73
CA LYS A 221 -37.23 3.50 7.08
C LYS A 221 -35.89 3.55 7.79
N ALA A 222 -34.80 3.82 7.09
CA ALA A 222 -33.45 3.79 7.62
C ALA A 222 -33.09 4.99 8.52
N GLU A 223 -34.00 5.95 8.71
CA GLU A 223 -33.84 7.11 9.60
C GLU A 223 -32.51 7.86 9.40
N ASN A 224 -32.07 8.03 8.15
CA ASN A 224 -30.78 8.64 7.78
C ASN A 224 -29.56 7.97 8.44
N GLY A 225 -29.62 6.67 8.71
CA GLY A 225 -28.48 5.90 9.21
C GLY A 225 -28.24 6.08 10.70
N SER A 226 -29.30 6.37 11.47
CA SER A 226 -29.22 6.47 12.93
C SER A 226 -28.93 5.10 13.58
N PHE A 227 -28.25 5.11 14.73
CA PHE A 227 -27.92 3.90 15.49
C PHE A 227 -29.18 3.09 15.88
N PRO A 228 -29.28 1.78 15.58
CA PRO A 228 -30.45 0.98 15.93
C PRO A 228 -30.55 0.75 17.45
N ALA A 229 -31.66 1.15 18.06
CA ALA A 229 -31.81 1.17 19.52
C ALA A 229 -31.75 -0.21 20.22
N MET A 230 -32.04 -1.30 19.50
CA MET A 230 -32.05 -2.67 20.05
C MET A 230 -30.79 -3.47 19.67
N LEU A 231 -29.80 -2.85 19.03
CA LEU A 231 -28.60 -3.54 18.60
C LEU A 231 -27.62 -3.70 19.77
N SER A 232 -27.31 -4.95 20.13
CA SER A 232 -26.37 -5.29 21.20
C SER A 232 -25.06 -5.90 20.69
N ASN A 233 -25.08 -6.58 19.55
CA ASN A 233 -23.94 -7.34 19.05
C ASN A 233 -23.78 -7.20 17.53
N VAL A 234 -22.55 -7.33 17.08
CA VAL A 234 -22.18 -7.50 15.67
C VAL A 234 -21.31 -8.73 15.56
N ASP A 235 -21.68 -9.63 14.67
CA ASP A 235 -20.93 -10.85 14.41
C ASP A 235 -19.85 -10.56 13.37
N LEU A 236 -18.61 -10.83 13.73
CA LEU A 236 -17.44 -10.79 12.86
C LEU A 236 -17.16 -12.20 12.35
N ASP A 237 -17.11 -12.35 11.03
CA ASP A 237 -16.49 -13.49 10.38
C ASP A 237 -15.29 -13.02 9.53
N PHE A 238 -14.26 -13.85 9.40
CA PHE A 238 -13.10 -13.51 8.56
C PHE A 238 -12.45 -14.72 7.89
N VAL A 239 -11.93 -14.48 6.68
CA VAL A 239 -11.10 -15.44 5.95
C VAL A 239 -9.75 -14.82 5.66
N VAL A 240 -8.69 -15.45 6.16
CA VAL A 240 -7.31 -15.02 5.88
C VAL A 240 -6.90 -15.54 4.50
N ALA A 241 -6.50 -14.62 3.63
CA ALA A 241 -6.03 -14.93 2.28
C ALA A 241 -4.50 -15.10 2.24
N SER A 242 -3.75 -14.19 2.87
CA SER A 242 -2.29 -14.26 2.91
C SER A 242 -1.70 -13.52 4.11
N VAL A 243 -0.56 -13.98 4.60
CA VAL A 243 0.21 -13.33 5.67
C VAL A 243 1.64 -13.09 5.17
N ASN A 244 2.13 -11.86 5.33
CA ASN A 244 3.48 -11.47 4.95
C ASN A 244 4.15 -10.72 6.11
N TYR A 245 5.32 -11.21 6.55
CA TYR A 245 6.07 -10.60 7.65
C TYR A 245 7.33 -9.88 7.13
N GLN A 246 7.39 -8.57 7.35
CA GLN A 246 8.54 -7.73 7.05
C GLN A 246 9.48 -7.65 8.26
N HIS A 247 10.51 -8.50 8.24
CA HIS A 247 11.45 -8.62 9.37
C HIS A 247 12.31 -7.37 9.63
N ASP A 248 12.46 -6.48 8.64
CA ASP A 248 13.32 -5.32 8.73
C ASP A 248 12.67 -4.19 9.53
N ARG A 249 11.34 -4.08 9.46
CA ARG A 249 10.51 -3.15 10.22
C ARG A 249 9.79 -3.79 11.41
N GLY A 250 9.74 -5.12 11.47
CA GLY A 250 8.98 -5.85 12.49
C GLY A 250 7.47 -5.66 12.30
N MET A 251 7.01 -5.69 11.05
CA MET A 251 5.61 -5.45 10.69
C MET A 251 5.02 -6.67 10.00
N MET A 252 3.77 -6.97 10.30
CA MET A 252 3.00 -8.02 9.66
C MET A 252 1.90 -7.41 8.80
N HIS A 253 1.86 -7.79 7.52
CA HIS A 253 0.75 -7.48 6.63
C HIS A 253 -0.12 -8.72 6.49
N THR A 254 -1.41 -8.54 6.76
CA THR A 254 -2.41 -9.60 6.69
C THR A 254 -3.46 -9.19 5.68
N ARG A 255 -3.66 -10.02 4.67
CA ARG A 255 -4.75 -9.86 3.70
C ARG A 255 -5.90 -10.76 4.12
N MET A 256 -7.08 -10.18 4.33
CA MET A 256 -8.25 -10.92 4.77
C MET A 256 -9.52 -10.37 4.13
N ASN A 257 -10.51 -11.26 4.01
CA ASN A 257 -11.89 -10.89 3.73
C ASN A 257 -12.61 -10.85 5.06
N LEU A 258 -13.31 -9.75 5.33
CA LEU A 258 -14.10 -9.57 6.55
C LEU A 258 -15.58 -9.56 6.19
N LYS A 259 -16.39 -10.09 7.09
CA LYS A 259 -17.83 -10.03 7.01
C LYS A 259 -18.36 -9.62 8.37
N LEU A 260 -19.12 -8.53 8.40
CA LEU A 260 -19.82 -8.05 9.58
C LEU A 260 -21.30 -8.32 9.39
N THR A 261 -21.93 -8.96 10.37
CA THR A 261 -23.36 -9.28 10.35
C THR A 261 -24.02 -8.66 11.56
N TRP A 262 -25.11 -7.92 11.35
CA TRP A 262 -25.91 -7.36 12.43
C TRP A 262 -27.40 -7.42 12.08
N TYR A 263 -28.24 -7.21 13.09
CA TYR A 263 -29.68 -7.22 12.93
C TYR A 263 -30.25 -5.80 13.08
N ASP A 264 -31.00 -5.33 12.08
CA ASP A 264 -31.75 -4.07 12.16
C ASP A 264 -33.25 -4.33 11.89
N PRO A 265 -34.12 -4.19 12.90
CA PRO A 265 -35.55 -4.44 12.72
C PRO A 265 -36.25 -3.43 11.81
N ARG A 266 -35.63 -2.28 11.50
CA ARG A 266 -36.23 -1.22 10.68
C ARG A 266 -36.24 -1.58 9.19
N VAL A 267 -35.30 -2.41 8.74
CA VAL A 267 -35.12 -2.77 7.32
C VAL A 267 -35.78 -4.10 6.95
N ILE A 268 -36.73 -4.58 7.77
CA ILE A 268 -37.52 -5.79 7.50
C ILE A 268 -38.60 -5.51 6.44
N TRP A 269 -38.80 -6.44 5.52
CA TRP A 269 -39.94 -6.45 4.59
C TRP A 269 -40.50 -7.86 4.40
N ASP A 270 -41.75 -7.94 3.94
CA ASP A 270 -42.35 -9.21 3.52
C ASP A 270 -42.03 -9.45 2.02
N PRO A 271 -41.36 -10.55 1.65
CA PRO A 271 -41.08 -10.86 0.25
C PRO A 271 -42.33 -10.87 -0.63
N THR A 272 -43.50 -11.30 -0.11
CA THR A 272 -44.73 -11.39 -0.91
C THR A 272 -45.24 -10.03 -1.35
N ASP A 273 -45.00 -8.99 -0.55
CA ASP A 273 -45.40 -7.61 -0.84
C ASP A 273 -44.44 -6.92 -1.83
N HIS A 274 -43.25 -7.50 -2.03
CA HIS A 274 -42.17 -6.94 -2.82
C HIS A 274 -41.65 -7.94 -3.87
N TYR A 275 -42.54 -8.53 -4.66
CA TYR A 275 -42.20 -9.36 -5.83
C TYR A 275 -41.28 -10.55 -5.50
N ASP A 276 -41.47 -11.19 -4.35
CA ASP A 276 -40.70 -12.34 -3.84
C ASP A 276 -39.18 -12.07 -3.71
N ILE A 277 -38.79 -10.82 -3.49
CA ILE A 277 -37.39 -10.44 -3.27
C ILE A 277 -36.97 -10.89 -1.86
N GLY A 278 -36.09 -11.89 -1.77
CA GLY A 278 -35.55 -12.38 -0.50
C GLY A 278 -34.32 -11.61 0.03
N PHE A 279 -33.58 -10.92 -0.84
CA PHE A 279 -32.43 -10.10 -0.43
C PHE A 279 -32.21 -8.94 -1.39
N LEU A 280 -31.59 -7.88 -0.88
CA LEU A 280 -31.22 -6.68 -1.63
C LEU A 280 -29.71 -6.45 -1.51
N HIS A 281 -29.05 -6.21 -2.65
CA HIS A 281 -27.71 -5.63 -2.68
C HIS A 281 -27.84 -4.11 -2.62
N TYR A 282 -27.42 -3.53 -1.51
CA TYR A 282 -27.68 -2.14 -1.17
C TYR A 282 -26.47 -1.26 -1.51
N HIS A 283 -26.69 -0.15 -2.23
CA HIS A 283 -25.62 0.71 -2.74
C HIS A 283 -25.68 2.15 -2.22
N ASP A 284 -26.83 2.60 -1.70
CA ASP A 284 -27.03 4.00 -1.30
C ASP A 284 -26.32 4.40 0.00
N ASN A 285 -25.87 3.42 0.81
CA ASN A 285 -25.15 3.63 2.08
C ASN A 285 -25.86 4.56 3.09
N VAL A 286 -27.21 4.66 3.06
CA VAL A 286 -28.01 5.50 3.97
C VAL A 286 -28.39 4.77 5.26
N ILE A 287 -28.26 3.44 5.31
CA ILE A 287 -28.45 2.67 6.55
C ILE A 287 -27.28 2.85 7.52
N TRP A 288 -27.54 2.64 8.81
CA TRP A 288 -26.47 2.62 9.81
C TRP A 288 -25.54 1.43 9.57
N GLN A 289 -24.24 1.65 9.75
CA GLN A 289 -23.21 0.63 9.59
C GLN A 289 -22.28 0.65 10.81
N PRO A 290 -21.85 -0.53 11.31
CA PRO A 290 -20.89 -0.60 12.39
C PRO A 290 -19.51 -0.10 11.93
N THR A 291 -18.91 0.78 12.73
CA THR A 291 -17.54 1.24 12.50
C THR A 291 -16.55 0.24 13.11
N LEU A 292 -15.94 -0.59 12.27
CA LEU A 292 -14.89 -1.53 12.70
C LEU A 292 -13.56 -0.80 12.83
N LEU A 293 -13.00 -0.79 14.04
CA LEU A 293 -11.77 -0.11 14.37
C LEU A 293 -10.62 -1.11 14.49
N LYS A 294 -9.50 -0.82 13.82
CA LYS A 294 -8.27 -1.59 13.93
C LYS A 294 -7.35 -0.94 14.96
N ILE A 295 -7.18 -1.59 16.11
CA ILE A 295 -6.63 -0.95 17.32
C ILE A 295 -5.11 -0.87 17.29
N ASN A 296 -4.43 -1.96 16.94
CA ASN A 296 -2.97 -2.02 16.91
C ASN A 296 -2.38 -1.48 15.59
N SER A 297 -2.96 -0.41 15.02
CA SER A 297 -2.51 0.22 13.76
C SER A 297 -1.23 1.03 13.94
N ILE A 298 -0.39 1.02 12.91
CA ILE A 298 0.82 1.86 12.79
C ILE A 298 0.49 3.15 12.04
N GLU A 299 -0.45 3.09 11.11
CA GLU A 299 -1.00 4.24 10.36
C GLU A 299 -2.21 4.81 11.11
N HIS A 300 -2.46 6.12 10.94
CA HIS A 300 -3.47 6.87 11.69
C HIS A 300 -4.80 6.10 11.77
N ALA A 301 -5.38 6.04 12.96
CA ALA A 301 -6.68 5.38 13.24
C ALA A 301 -7.85 5.94 12.40
N ASP A 302 -7.62 7.02 11.65
CA ASP A 302 -8.59 7.77 10.86
C ASP A 302 -8.73 7.26 9.41
N GLU A 303 -7.98 6.23 8.97
CA GLU A 303 -8.03 5.69 7.58
C GLU A 303 -9.23 4.77 7.27
N TYR A 304 -10.39 4.99 7.90
CA TYR A 304 -11.62 4.24 7.58
C TYR A 304 -12.38 4.78 6.36
N TYR A 305 -11.94 5.89 5.76
CA TYR A 305 -12.69 6.54 4.68
C TYR A 305 -12.54 5.78 3.35
N ASN A 306 -13.49 4.88 3.08
CA ASN A 306 -13.78 4.22 1.80
C ASN A 306 -13.01 2.93 1.48
N ILE A 307 -12.96 1.97 2.41
CA ILE A 307 -12.79 0.58 1.96
C ILE A 307 -14.08 0.20 1.24
N GLU A 308 -13.97 -0.05 -0.07
CA GLU A 308 -15.08 -0.51 -0.89
C GLU A 308 -15.61 -1.83 -0.31
N HIS A 309 -16.89 -1.85 0.01
CA HIS A 309 -17.56 -2.98 0.62
C HIS A 309 -18.95 -3.12 0.03
N ARG A 310 -19.47 -4.35 0.07
CA ARG A 310 -20.79 -4.66 -0.45
C ARG A 310 -21.74 -4.94 0.69
N ILE A 311 -22.90 -4.30 0.67
CA ILE A 311 -23.94 -4.50 1.67
C ILE A 311 -25.01 -5.40 1.08
N LYS A 312 -25.37 -6.43 1.83
CA LYS A 312 -26.49 -7.31 1.56
C LYS A 312 -27.45 -7.22 2.72
N ILE A 313 -28.72 -6.92 2.42
CA ILE A 313 -29.80 -6.93 3.39
C ILE A 313 -30.69 -8.13 3.05
N ASP A 314 -30.97 -8.98 4.02
CA ASP A 314 -31.93 -10.08 3.90
C ASP A 314 -33.31 -9.65 4.43
N TYR A 315 -34.38 -10.22 3.89
CA TYR A 315 -35.77 -9.85 4.20
C TYR A 315 -36.13 -9.89 5.70
N ASN A 316 -35.41 -10.73 6.45
CA ASN A 316 -35.57 -10.91 7.88
C ASN A 316 -34.94 -9.78 8.73
N GLY A 317 -34.31 -8.76 8.12
CA GLY A 317 -33.64 -7.67 8.82
C GLY A 317 -32.18 -7.94 9.18
N THR A 318 -31.60 -9.06 8.73
CA THR A 318 -30.16 -9.30 8.84
C THR A 318 -29.42 -8.51 7.77
N VAL A 319 -28.49 -7.66 8.21
CA VAL A 319 -27.62 -6.89 7.33
C VAL A 319 -26.21 -7.46 7.40
N THR A 320 -25.61 -7.68 6.22
CA THR A 320 -24.26 -8.19 6.07
C THR A 320 -23.42 -7.20 5.27
N SER A 321 -22.32 -6.72 5.85
CA SER A 321 -21.29 -5.96 5.13
C SER A 321 -20.10 -6.86 4.83
N ILE A 322 -19.71 -6.92 3.55
CA ILE A 322 -18.63 -7.78 3.05
C ILE A 322 -17.49 -6.91 2.54
N PHE A 323 -16.33 -7.04 3.18
CA PHE A 323 -15.09 -6.38 2.80
C PHE A 323 -14.16 -7.41 2.16
N GLU A 324 -13.77 -7.16 0.91
CA GLU A 324 -12.93 -8.08 0.16
C GLU A 324 -11.51 -7.57 0.03
N ASN A 325 -10.54 -8.47 0.17
CA ASN A 325 -9.13 -8.21 -0.10
C ASN A 325 -8.51 -7.07 0.71
N VAL A 326 -8.99 -6.84 1.93
CA VAL A 326 -8.47 -5.79 2.81
C VAL A 326 -7.11 -6.20 3.36
N VAL A 327 -6.17 -5.24 3.38
CA VAL A 327 -4.81 -5.45 3.89
C VAL A 327 -4.64 -4.66 5.18
N PHE A 328 -4.35 -5.37 6.28
CA PHE A 328 -4.07 -4.77 7.58
C PHE A 328 -2.59 -4.89 7.92
N SER A 329 -2.02 -3.81 8.44
CA SER A 329 -0.61 -3.71 8.85
C SER A 329 -0.52 -3.63 10.37
N SER A 330 -0.02 -4.67 11.05
CA SER A 330 0.20 -4.67 12.51
C SER A 330 1.68 -4.69 12.88
N TRP A 331 2.00 -4.08 14.03
CA TRP A 331 3.34 -4.10 14.58
C TRP A 331 3.57 -5.41 15.34
N CYS A 332 4.59 -6.17 14.97
CA CYS A 332 4.93 -7.45 15.59
C CYS A 332 6.46 -7.58 15.74
N PRO A 333 7.04 -6.95 16.79
CA PRO A 333 8.46 -7.04 17.05
C PRO A 333 8.86 -8.41 17.64
N ASN A 334 10.03 -8.92 17.26
CA ASN A 334 10.60 -10.12 17.88
C ASN A 334 11.16 -9.80 19.28
N ALA A 335 10.39 -10.09 20.33
CA ALA A 335 10.80 -9.89 21.72
C ALA A 335 11.99 -10.75 22.15
N MET A 336 12.10 -11.99 21.63
CA MET A 336 13.14 -12.95 22.02
C MET A 336 14.50 -12.66 21.39
N LYS A 337 14.57 -11.82 20.34
CA LYS A 337 15.80 -11.41 19.65
C LYS A 337 16.68 -12.61 19.21
N ASN A 338 16.04 -13.68 18.81
CA ASN A 338 16.64 -15.01 18.65
C ASN A 338 16.88 -15.42 17.18
N TRP A 339 17.05 -14.45 16.28
CA TRP A 339 17.34 -14.73 14.86
C TRP A 339 18.53 -15.70 14.71
N PRO A 340 18.42 -16.74 13.85
CA PRO A 340 17.34 -17.01 12.89
C PRO A 340 16.20 -17.90 13.43
N ASN A 341 16.18 -18.31 14.70
CA ASN A 341 15.18 -19.23 15.28
C ASN A 341 13.92 -18.50 15.73
N GLU A 342 13.35 -17.71 14.83
CA GLU A 342 12.25 -16.83 15.17
C GLU A 342 10.93 -17.59 15.21
N HIS A 343 10.27 -17.50 16.36
CA HIS A 343 8.89 -17.90 16.58
C HIS A 343 8.16 -16.65 17.07
N LEU A 344 7.22 -16.17 16.28
CA LEU A 344 6.52 -14.92 16.54
C LEU A 344 5.04 -15.21 16.72
N LEU A 345 4.46 -14.56 17.73
CA LEU A 345 3.04 -14.49 17.96
C LEU A 345 2.63 -13.05 17.65
N CYS A 346 2.00 -12.85 16.50
CA CYS A 346 1.58 -11.54 16.03
C CYS A 346 0.08 -11.42 16.12
N ASP A 347 -0.45 -10.26 16.50
CA ASP A 347 -1.89 -10.04 16.62
C ASP A 347 -2.41 -8.99 15.63
N VAL A 348 -3.69 -9.10 15.31
CA VAL A 348 -4.49 -8.04 14.70
C VAL A 348 -5.72 -7.89 15.58
N ILE A 349 -5.86 -6.70 16.19
CA ILE A 349 -6.92 -6.45 17.17
C ILE A 349 -8.00 -5.57 16.52
N PHE A 350 -9.22 -6.08 16.53
CA PHE A 350 -10.41 -5.39 16.08
C PHE A 350 -11.34 -5.06 17.25
N GLY A 351 -11.94 -3.89 17.20
CA GLY A 351 -13.01 -3.47 18.09
C GLY A 351 -14.06 -2.68 17.35
N LEU A 352 -15.18 -2.40 18.01
CA LEU A 352 -16.22 -1.52 17.46
C LEU A 352 -16.14 -0.14 18.12
N ASP A 353 -16.66 0.86 17.41
CA ASP A 353 -17.09 2.09 18.07
C ASP A 353 -18.36 1.79 18.88
N PRO A 354 -18.38 2.00 20.20
CA PRO A 354 -19.44 1.49 21.08
C PRO A 354 -20.79 2.22 20.91
N GLY A 355 -20.87 3.20 19.99
CA GLY A 355 -22.07 3.96 19.68
C GLY A 355 -22.50 4.90 20.82
N PRO A 356 -23.64 5.60 20.66
CA PRO A 356 -24.15 6.53 21.67
C PRO A 356 -24.62 5.84 22.95
N LEU A 357 -24.96 4.55 22.89
CA LEU A 357 -25.46 3.76 24.02
C LEU A 357 -24.38 2.96 24.75
N GLY A 358 -23.16 2.85 24.20
CA GLY A 358 -22.02 2.25 24.89
C GLY A 358 -22.07 0.73 25.10
N THR A 359 -22.92 0.00 24.38
CA THR A 359 -23.29 -1.40 24.67
C THR A 359 -23.14 -2.35 23.49
N LEU A 360 -22.38 -1.96 22.47
CA LEU A 360 -22.20 -2.75 21.25
C LEU A 360 -20.99 -3.68 21.35
N ASP A 361 -21.23 -4.98 21.38
CA ASP A 361 -20.20 -6.02 21.48
C ASP A 361 -19.85 -6.63 20.11
N LEU A 362 -18.58 -6.99 19.93
CA LEU A 362 -18.10 -7.70 18.74
C LEU A 362 -17.97 -9.20 19.07
N ILE A 363 -18.66 -10.06 18.32
CA ILE A 363 -18.70 -11.51 18.59
C ILE A 363 -18.08 -12.28 17.42
N TYR A 364 -17.39 -13.38 17.72
CA TYR A 364 -16.87 -14.32 16.71
C TYR A 364 -17.24 -15.75 17.08
N ASP A 365 -18.03 -16.41 16.24
CA ASP A 365 -18.61 -17.73 16.51
C ASP A 365 -17.77 -18.92 15.96
N GLY A 366 -16.61 -18.66 15.35
CA GLY A 366 -15.62 -19.71 15.09
C GLY A 366 -15.88 -20.66 13.92
N HIS A 367 -16.78 -20.33 13.00
CA HIS A 367 -17.33 -21.32 12.07
C HIS A 367 -16.60 -21.51 10.72
N TRP A 368 -15.48 -20.83 10.45
CA TRP A 368 -14.86 -20.86 9.11
C TRP A 368 -13.53 -21.60 9.04
N ALA A 369 -13.44 -22.53 8.08
CA ALA A 369 -12.20 -23.17 7.68
C ALA A 369 -11.39 -22.20 6.80
N HIS A 370 -10.20 -21.83 7.26
CA HIS A 370 -9.27 -21.05 6.44
C HIS A 370 -8.74 -21.92 5.29
N PRO A 371 -8.61 -21.38 4.06
CA PRO A 371 -7.94 -22.08 2.98
C PRO A 371 -6.50 -22.41 3.41
N LYS A 372 -5.86 -23.38 2.75
CA LYS A 372 -4.43 -23.62 2.98
C LYS A 372 -3.66 -22.38 2.55
N ILE A 373 -3.25 -21.57 3.53
CA ILE A 373 -2.52 -20.33 3.28
C ILE A 373 -1.10 -20.70 2.87
N GLU A 374 -0.78 -20.50 1.59
CA GLU A 374 0.59 -20.59 1.13
C GLU A 374 1.35 -19.35 1.60
N THR A 375 2.16 -19.51 2.64
CA THR A 375 3.12 -18.47 3.04
C THR A 375 4.33 -18.49 2.11
N LEU A 376 5.00 -17.34 1.99
CA LEU A 376 6.30 -17.24 1.32
C LEU A 376 7.28 -18.27 1.92
N SER A 377 8.16 -18.84 1.08
CA SER A 377 9.09 -19.95 1.44
C SER A 377 9.95 -19.74 2.70
N GLU A 378 10.11 -18.49 3.14
CA GLU A 378 10.90 -18.09 4.31
C GLU A 378 10.18 -18.29 5.65
N TRP A 379 8.85 -18.18 5.66
CA TRP A 379 8.01 -18.23 6.85
C TRP A 379 6.96 -19.33 6.75
N THR A 380 6.59 -19.90 7.88
CA THR A 380 5.54 -20.92 7.97
C THR A 380 4.50 -20.45 8.98
N LEU A 381 3.24 -20.38 8.54
CA LEU A 381 2.11 -20.19 9.44
C LEU A 381 1.82 -21.51 10.16
N LYS A 382 1.82 -21.47 11.49
CA LYS A 382 1.59 -22.63 12.36
C LYS A 382 0.13 -22.73 12.77
N ALA A 383 -0.40 -21.63 13.30
CA ALA A 383 -1.77 -21.55 13.79
C ALA A 383 -2.32 -20.15 13.61
N ILE A 384 -3.64 -20.08 13.52
CA ILE A 384 -4.43 -18.86 13.69
C ILE A 384 -5.35 -19.13 14.88
N THR A 385 -5.26 -18.30 15.91
CA THR A 385 -6.11 -18.36 17.09
C THR A 385 -6.89 -17.06 17.22
N VAL A 386 -8.08 -17.14 17.81
CA VAL A 386 -8.89 -15.96 18.10
C VAL A 386 -9.11 -15.92 19.60
N SER A 387 -8.78 -14.80 20.22
CA SER A 387 -8.92 -14.56 21.64
C SER A 387 -9.69 -13.27 21.88
N THR A 388 -10.47 -13.22 22.96
CA THR A 388 -11.08 -11.97 23.44
C THR A 388 -10.08 -11.22 24.30
N VAL A 389 -10.09 -9.90 24.20
CA VAL A 389 -9.24 -9.06 25.03
C VAL A 389 -9.92 -8.86 26.39
N ASP A 390 -9.43 -9.57 27.42
CA ASP A 390 -10.05 -9.54 28.76
C ASP A 390 -9.43 -8.49 29.71
N ASN A 391 -8.18 -8.08 29.46
CA ASN A 391 -7.38 -7.20 30.34
C ASN A 391 -7.13 -5.83 29.70
N ALA A 392 -8.19 -5.07 29.44
CA ALA A 392 -8.09 -3.80 28.74
C ALA A 392 -8.86 -2.66 29.42
N ASN A 393 -8.65 -1.44 28.94
CA ASN A 393 -9.21 -0.24 29.55
C ASN A 393 -10.72 -0.15 29.33
N ASN A 394 -11.43 0.58 30.18
CA ASN A 394 -12.88 0.79 30.03
C ASN A 394 -13.24 1.91 29.04
N MET A 395 -12.25 2.56 28.41
CA MET A 395 -12.46 3.67 27.49
C MET A 395 -11.67 3.46 26.19
N ARG A 396 -12.37 3.63 25.06
CA ARG A 396 -11.84 3.43 23.70
C ARG A 396 -10.78 4.46 23.34
N TYR A 397 -10.93 5.69 23.83
CA TYR A 397 -10.09 6.82 23.54
C TYR A 397 -9.51 7.41 24.83
N THR A 398 -8.21 7.72 24.79
CA THR A 398 -7.59 8.55 25.84
C THR A 398 -7.98 10.02 25.69
N ASP A 399 -7.67 10.84 26.71
CA ASP A 399 -7.78 12.31 26.65
C ASP A 399 -7.05 12.93 25.44
N LYS A 400 -6.07 12.22 24.87
CA LYS A 400 -5.31 12.62 23.68
C LYS A 400 -5.88 12.04 22.38
N LYS A 401 -7.11 11.50 22.40
CA LYS A 401 -7.77 10.82 21.27
C LYS A 401 -6.99 9.63 20.70
N VAL A 402 -6.13 9.00 21.51
CA VAL A 402 -5.42 7.78 21.09
C VAL A 402 -6.32 6.57 21.33
N LEU A 403 -6.47 5.75 20.30
CA LEU A 403 -7.23 4.50 20.32
C LEU A 403 -6.56 3.47 21.25
N GLN A 404 -7.33 2.86 22.14
CA GLN A 404 -6.87 1.84 23.09
C GLN A 404 -7.77 0.62 23.02
N SER A 405 -7.25 -0.56 23.35
CA SER A 405 -8.04 -1.79 23.52
C SER A 405 -9.00 -1.69 24.71
N MET A 406 -10.11 -2.45 24.65
CA MET A 406 -11.21 -2.51 25.60
C MET A 406 -11.62 -3.97 25.78
N VAL A 407 -12.30 -4.22 26.90
CA VAL A 407 -12.84 -5.55 27.19
C VAL A 407 -13.87 -5.91 26.11
N GLY A 408 -13.74 -7.09 25.52
CA GLY A 408 -14.62 -7.57 24.44
C GLY A 408 -14.11 -7.33 23.02
N ASP A 409 -12.96 -6.67 22.85
CA ASP A 409 -12.29 -6.64 21.54
C ASP A 409 -11.83 -8.05 21.12
N ILE A 410 -11.72 -8.25 19.81
CA ILE A 410 -11.29 -9.51 19.23
C ILE A 410 -9.84 -9.39 18.75
N ALA A 411 -8.97 -10.23 19.30
CA ALA A 411 -7.59 -10.38 18.88
C ALA A 411 -7.45 -11.64 18.00
N ILE A 412 -7.04 -11.44 16.75
CA ILE A 412 -6.68 -12.53 15.85
C ILE A 412 -5.17 -12.72 15.92
N GLU A 413 -4.76 -13.83 16.49
CA GLU A 413 -3.37 -14.20 16.75
C GLU A 413 -2.84 -15.13 15.65
N PHE A 414 -1.67 -14.80 15.13
CA PHE A 414 -0.96 -15.52 14.09
C PHE A 414 0.35 -16.05 14.67
N GLU A 415 0.44 -17.38 14.78
CA GLU A 415 1.68 -18.05 15.15
C GLU A 415 2.48 -18.32 13.87
N ILE A 416 3.58 -17.58 13.68
CA ILE A 416 4.47 -17.73 12.53
C ILE A 416 5.88 -18.16 12.97
N ALA A 417 6.46 -19.09 12.22
CA ALA A 417 7.80 -19.60 12.47
C ALA A 417 8.67 -19.50 11.21
N ARG A 418 9.89 -18.98 11.36
CA ARG A 418 10.85 -18.88 10.27
C ARG A 418 11.40 -20.25 9.89
N ASN A 419 11.61 -20.49 8.60
CA ASN A 419 12.40 -21.62 8.15
C ASN A 419 13.90 -21.36 8.36
N SER A 420 14.38 -21.57 9.58
CA SER A 420 15.72 -21.18 10.03
C SER A 420 16.86 -22.05 9.50
N ARG A 421 16.57 -23.25 8.98
CA ARG A 421 17.59 -24.26 8.66
C ARG A 421 18.58 -23.79 7.61
N PHE A 422 18.09 -23.09 6.58
CA PHE A 422 18.93 -22.50 5.55
C PHE A 422 19.88 -21.46 6.14
N TYR A 423 19.35 -20.52 6.92
CA TYR A 423 20.12 -19.44 7.55
C TYR A 423 21.17 -19.98 8.54
N LYS A 424 20.82 -20.95 9.40
CA LYS A 424 21.78 -21.61 10.29
C LYS A 424 22.98 -22.14 9.50
N ASN A 425 22.73 -22.92 8.46
CA ASN A 425 23.80 -23.57 7.70
C ASN A 425 24.66 -22.55 6.94
N VAL A 426 24.04 -21.60 6.24
CA VAL A 426 24.74 -20.63 5.39
C VAL A 426 25.62 -19.69 6.21
N PHE A 427 25.17 -19.24 7.38
CA PHE A 427 25.90 -18.27 8.19
C PHE A 427 26.82 -18.90 9.24
N SER A 428 26.55 -20.12 9.71
CA SER A 428 27.43 -20.80 10.67
C SER A 428 28.64 -21.47 10.00
N MET A 429 28.50 -22.03 8.79
CA MET A 429 29.60 -22.76 8.13
C MET A 429 30.85 -21.90 7.84
N PRO A 430 30.73 -20.65 7.33
CA PRO A 430 31.89 -19.79 7.13
C PRO A 430 32.58 -19.46 8.45
N ILE A 431 31.82 -19.21 9.52
CA ILE A 431 32.37 -18.93 10.86
C ILE A 431 33.24 -20.09 11.34
N LEU A 432 32.69 -21.31 11.33
CA LEU A 432 33.41 -22.50 11.78
C LEU A 432 34.66 -22.76 10.94
N THR A 433 34.55 -22.59 9.62
CA THR A 433 35.70 -22.72 8.70
C THR A 433 36.78 -21.68 9.01
N CYS A 434 36.41 -20.42 9.22
CA CYS A 434 37.34 -19.36 9.59
C CYS A 434 38.03 -19.61 10.94
N GLN A 435 37.32 -20.14 11.94
CA GLN A 435 37.92 -20.54 13.22
C GLN A 435 38.99 -21.62 13.02
N VAL A 436 38.70 -22.66 12.24
CA VAL A 436 39.66 -23.72 11.92
C VAL A 436 40.89 -23.16 11.20
N LEU A 437 40.70 -22.24 10.24
CA LEU A 437 41.82 -21.60 9.54
C LEU A 437 42.66 -20.69 10.46
N ILE A 438 42.03 -19.99 11.42
CA ILE A 438 42.76 -19.20 12.42
C ILE A 438 43.57 -20.13 13.33
N ILE A 439 43.00 -21.24 13.80
CA ILE A 439 43.72 -22.26 14.60
C ILE A 439 44.90 -22.81 13.78
N LEU A 440 44.69 -23.18 12.52
CA LEU A 440 45.73 -23.67 11.61
C LEU A 440 46.85 -22.64 11.39
N SER A 441 46.53 -21.34 11.43
CA SER A 441 47.51 -20.26 11.26
C SER A 441 48.62 -20.29 12.31
N PHE A 442 48.36 -20.80 13.52
CA PHE A 442 49.36 -20.92 14.59
C PHE A 442 50.42 -22.00 14.31
N LEU A 443 50.12 -22.96 13.44
CA LEU A 443 51.05 -23.99 12.97
C LEU A 443 51.92 -23.50 11.80
N LEU A 444 51.47 -22.44 11.10
CA LEU A 444 52.19 -21.86 9.96
C LEU A 444 53.22 -20.81 10.43
N ARG A 445 54.29 -20.65 9.63
CA ARG A 445 55.36 -19.69 9.87
C ARG A 445 55.63 -18.80 8.65
N GLY A 446 56.24 -17.64 8.89
CA GLY A 446 56.60 -16.69 7.85
C GLY A 446 55.38 -16.07 7.15
N TYR A 447 55.57 -15.62 5.90
CA TYR A 447 54.55 -14.87 5.15
C TYR A 447 53.22 -15.63 4.93
N ARG A 448 53.29 -16.97 4.86
CA ARG A 448 52.11 -17.83 4.64
C ARG A 448 51.05 -17.67 5.73
N ARG A 449 51.48 -17.45 6.98
CA ARG A 449 50.58 -17.19 8.12
C ARG A 449 49.83 -15.86 7.94
N GLY A 450 50.56 -14.79 7.61
CA GLY A 450 49.97 -13.47 7.36
C GLY A 450 48.97 -13.47 6.22
N ALA A 451 49.32 -14.13 5.10
CA ALA A 451 48.42 -14.28 3.95
C ALA A 451 47.12 -15.02 4.31
N LEU A 452 47.21 -16.14 5.05
CA LEU A 452 46.02 -16.89 5.48
C LEU A 452 45.11 -16.04 6.40
N LEU A 453 45.70 -15.33 7.37
CA LEU A 453 44.94 -14.47 8.28
C LEU A 453 44.23 -13.33 7.54
N LEU A 454 44.87 -12.74 6.53
CA LEU A 454 44.27 -11.69 5.71
C LEU A 454 43.09 -12.22 4.88
N VAL A 455 43.22 -13.42 4.30
CA VAL A 455 42.10 -14.10 3.61
C VAL A 455 40.94 -14.35 4.58
N VAL A 456 41.21 -14.83 5.79
CA VAL A 456 40.17 -15.05 6.80
C VAL A 456 39.46 -13.76 7.18
N VAL A 457 40.19 -12.67 7.42
CA VAL A 457 39.60 -11.35 7.70
C VAL A 457 38.70 -10.90 6.56
N MET A 458 39.14 -11.06 5.31
CA MET A 458 38.32 -10.72 4.13
C MET A 458 37.03 -11.54 4.07
N VAL A 459 37.10 -12.86 4.28
CA VAL A 459 35.92 -13.74 4.29
C VAL A 459 34.96 -13.36 5.41
N LEU A 460 35.47 -13.04 6.61
CA LEU A 460 34.64 -12.59 7.73
C LEU A 460 33.96 -11.24 7.47
N LEU A 461 34.65 -10.28 6.83
CA LEU A 461 34.08 -8.99 6.45
C LEU A 461 32.98 -9.15 5.39
N LEU A 462 33.21 -9.98 4.37
CA LEU A 462 32.20 -10.30 3.36
C LEU A 462 30.99 -11.00 3.98
N GLY A 463 31.23 -11.96 4.87
CA GLY A 463 30.17 -12.66 5.60
C GLY A 463 29.35 -11.72 6.49
N LEU A 464 30.00 -10.77 7.18
CA LEU A 464 29.34 -9.76 7.99
C LEU A 464 28.45 -8.83 7.14
N MET A 465 28.98 -8.36 6.00
CA MET A 465 28.22 -7.53 5.04
C MET A 465 27.00 -8.29 4.47
N PHE A 466 27.16 -9.59 4.19
CA PHE A 466 26.04 -10.41 3.74
C PHE A 466 25.01 -10.62 4.86
N LEU A 467 25.46 -10.81 6.10
CA LEU A 467 24.61 -10.99 7.27
C LEU A 467 23.79 -9.73 7.58
N THR A 468 24.34 -8.52 7.48
CA THR A 468 23.60 -7.28 7.75
C THR A 468 22.45 -7.04 6.78
N LYS A 469 22.49 -7.63 5.59
CA LYS A 469 21.38 -7.58 4.62
C LYS A 469 20.18 -8.42 5.04
N HIS A 470 20.41 -9.55 5.74
CA HIS A 470 19.36 -10.51 6.11
C HIS A 470 18.97 -10.46 7.59
N ALA A 471 19.83 -9.93 8.45
CA ALA A 471 19.55 -9.79 9.87
C ALA A 471 18.48 -8.72 10.14
N PRO A 472 17.67 -8.87 11.20
CA PRO A 472 16.75 -7.83 11.65
C PRO A 472 17.50 -6.54 12.01
N LYS A 473 16.95 -5.39 11.62
CA LYS A 473 17.47 -4.06 11.98
C LYS A 473 17.21 -3.63 13.44
N PRO A 474 16.09 -4.02 14.11
CA PRO A 474 15.76 -3.52 15.44
C PRO A 474 16.72 -3.94 16.57
N TYR A 475 17.51 -4.99 16.36
CA TYR A 475 18.44 -5.50 17.37
C TYR A 475 19.65 -6.19 16.72
N VAL A 476 20.70 -6.44 17.50
CA VAL A 476 21.90 -7.17 17.04
C VAL A 476 21.75 -8.66 17.39
N PRO A 477 21.66 -9.57 16.41
CA PRO A 477 21.53 -11.01 16.69
C PRO A 477 22.80 -11.63 17.29
N PRO A 478 22.69 -12.74 18.05
CA PRO A 478 23.84 -13.44 18.63
C PRO A 478 24.91 -13.85 17.60
N ILE A 479 24.49 -14.33 16.43
CA ILE A 479 25.42 -14.73 15.36
C ILE A 479 26.18 -13.53 14.76
N MET A 480 25.58 -12.34 14.72
CA MET A 480 26.27 -11.10 14.34
C MET A 480 27.37 -10.77 15.34
N MET A 481 27.09 -10.93 16.63
CA MET A 481 28.09 -10.79 17.69
C MET A 481 29.22 -11.82 17.52
N ALA A 482 28.92 -13.07 17.15
CA ALA A 482 29.93 -14.09 16.87
C ALA A 482 30.88 -13.66 15.74
N TYR A 483 30.36 -13.17 14.62
CA TYR A 483 31.19 -12.61 13.53
C TYR A 483 32.08 -11.47 14.02
N GLN A 484 31.54 -10.54 14.81
CA GLN A 484 32.31 -9.41 15.36
C GLN A 484 33.43 -9.89 16.28
N HIS A 485 33.16 -10.83 17.19
CA HIS A 485 34.18 -11.37 18.10
C HIS A 485 35.28 -12.11 17.36
N ILE A 486 34.93 -12.94 16.38
CA ILE A 486 35.92 -13.71 15.60
C ILE A 486 36.74 -12.79 14.70
N LEU A 487 36.13 -11.74 14.13
CA LEU A 487 36.85 -10.71 13.40
C LEU A 487 37.85 -9.97 14.29
N ARG A 488 37.45 -9.57 15.52
CA ARG A 488 38.36 -8.97 16.52
C ARG A 488 39.52 -9.90 16.88
N VAL A 489 39.25 -11.20 17.01
CA VAL A 489 40.30 -12.21 17.26
C VAL A 489 41.21 -12.36 16.04
N ALA A 490 40.67 -12.38 14.83
CA ALA A 490 41.47 -12.49 13.60
C ALA A 490 42.39 -11.28 13.40
N THR A 491 41.91 -10.06 13.65
CA THR A 491 42.75 -8.84 13.60
C THR A 491 43.81 -8.85 14.69
N PHE A 492 43.48 -9.29 15.91
CA PHE A 492 44.47 -9.50 16.96
C PHE A 492 45.54 -10.53 16.54
N CYS A 493 45.15 -11.66 15.94
CA CYS A 493 46.08 -12.67 15.43
C CYS A 493 47.01 -12.10 14.34
N TYR A 494 46.51 -11.20 13.50
CA TYR A 494 47.31 -10.53 12.48
C TYR A 494 48.33 -9.58 13.10
N MET A 495 47.93 -8.77 14.10
CA MET A 495 48.84 -7.92 14.86
C MET A 495 49.89 -8.76 15.60
N LEU A 496 49.47 -9.85 16.24
CA LEU A 496 50.36 -10.82 16.88
C LEU A 496 51.36 -11.39 15.87
N HIS A 497 50.92 -11.72 14.65
CA HIS A 497 51.83 -12.20 13.60
C HIS A 497 52.90 -11.16 13.24
N ILE A 498 52.53 -9.89 13.10
CA ILE A 498 53.50 -8.80 12.86
C ILE A 498 54.49 -8.70 14.02
N CYS A 499 54.02 -8.73 15.26
CA CYS A 499 54.87 -8.69 16.45
C CYS A 499 55.84 -9.87 16.50
N LEU A 500 55.36 -11.10 16.21
CA LEU A 500 56.18 -12.31 16.16
C LEU A 500 57.23 -12.25 15.04
N MET A 501 56.85 -11.79 13.84
CA MET A 501 57.78 -11.59 12.73
C MET A 501 58.85 -10.54 13.06
N TRP A 502 58.46 -9.45 13.72
CA TRP A 502 59.39 -8.42 14.19
C TRP A 502 60.39 -8.98 15.22
N LEU A 503 59.91 -9.76 16.21
CA LEU A 503 60.75 -10.45 17.19
C LEU A 503 61.70 -11.47 16.55
N GLU A 504 61.27 -12.19 15.51
CA GLU A 504 62.09 -13.20 14.82
C GLU A 504 63.14 -12.60 13.87
N LEU A 505 62.78 -11.57 13.11
CA LEU A 505 63.66 -10.96 12.08
C LEU A 505 64.53 -9.82 12.63
N TYR A 506 64.01 -9.06 13.59
CA TYR A 506 64.65 -7.87 14.16
C TYR A 506 64.65 -7.94 15.70
N PRO A 507 65.28 -8.97 16.31
CA PRO A 507 65.29 -9.11 17.76
C PRO A 507 65.94 -7.89 18.43
N PRO A 508 65.37 -7.39 19.54
CA PRO A 508 65.97 -6.30 20.31
C PRO A 508 67.41 -6.63 20.75
N ARG A 509 68.30 -5.65 20.66
CA ARG A 509 69.70 -5.80 21.11
C ARG A 509 69.83 -5.91 22.63
N SER A 510 68.86 -5.40 23.38
CA SER A 510 68.81 -5.56 24.83
C SER A 510 68.48 -7.00 25.20
N LYS A 511 69.14 -7.52 26.25
CA LYS A 511 68.74 -8.80 26.85
C LYS A 511 67.36 -8.64 27.51
N PRO A 512 66.51 -9.68 27.50
CA PRO A 512 65.24 -9.64 28.21
C PRO A 512 65.48 -9.47 29.71
N TYR A 513 64.53 -8.83 30.40
CA TYR A 513 64.57 -8.70 31.84
C TYR A 513 64.59 -10.07 32.54
N ASN A 514 65.23 -10.13 33.71
CA ASN A 514 65.45 -11.39 34.44
C ASN A 514 64.15 -12.17 34.72
N TRP A 515 63.04 -11.47 35.01
CA TRP A 515 61.74 -12.10 35.23
C TRP A 515 61.21 -12.83 33.97
N LEU A 516 61.46 -12.27 32.79
CA LEU A 516 61.02 -12.85 31.52
C LEU A 516 61.85 -14.08 31.18
N SER A 517 63.16 -14.05 31.46
CA SER A 517 64.03 -15.23 31.35
C SER A 517 63.55 -16.37 32.27
N SER A 518 63.24 -16.07 33.54
CA SER A 518 62.70 -17.07 34.47
C SER A 518 61.41 -17.73 33.96
N ILE A 519 60.51 -16.98 33.33
CA ILE A 519 59.29 -17.51 32.71
C ILE A 519 59.62 -18.41 31.51
N VAL A 520 60.58 -17.99 30.69
CA VAL A 520 61.00 -18.76 29.51
C VAL A 520 61.51 -20.14 29.90
N HIS A 521 62.20 -20.27 31.03
CA HIS A 521 62.80 -21.52 31.50
C HIS A 521 61.90 -22.34 32.44
N PHE A 522 60.68 -21.89 32.73
CA PHE A 522 59.78 -22.59 33.66
C PHE A 522 59.19 -23.86 33.03
N SER A 523 59.72 -25.03 33.43
CA SER A 523 59.37 -26.35 32.86
C SER A 523 57.88 -26.71 32.92
N PRO A 524 57.11 -26.42 33.99
CA PRO A 524 55.67 -26.72 34.01
C PRO A 524 54.88 -25.93 32.97
N LEU A 525 55.24 -24.67 32.71
CA LEU A 525 54.60 -23.85 31.67
C LEU A 525 54.94 -24.37 30.27
N ARG A 526 56.19 -24.78 30.03
CA ARG A 526 56.58 -25.40 28.75
C ARG A 526 55.79 -26.69 28.50
N PHE A 527 55.62 -27.53 29.53
CA PHE A 527 54.82 -28.74 29.44
C PHE A 527 53.35 -28.43 29.15
N ALA A 528 52.73 -27.49 29.88
CA ALA A 528 51.35 -27.07 29.66
C ALA A 528 51.10 -26.48 28.26
N LEU A 529 52.10 -25.80 27.70
CA LEU A 529 52.06 -25.21 26.36
C LEU A 529 52.51 -26.18 25.25
N CYS A 530 52.68 -27.48 25.55
CA CYS A 530 53.14 -28.51 24.61
C CYS A 530 54.48 -28.18 23.92
N MET A 531 55.37 -27.48 24.61
CA MET A 531 56.73 -27.21 24.15
C MET A 531 57.73 -28.23 24.70
N ARG A 532 58.88 -28.36 24.03
CA ARG A 532 59.97 -29.24 24.48
C ARG A 532 60.47 -28.81 25.87
N LEU A 533 60.66 -29.79 26.77
CA LEU A 533 61.18 -29.52 28.11
C LEU A 533 62.60 -28.91 28.05
N SER A 534 62.92 -28.14 29.09
CA SER A 534 64.20 -27.46 29.26
C SER A 534 65.31 -28.46 29.62
N ASP A 535 66.00 -29.01 28.62
CA ASP A 535 67.25 -29.76 28.82
C ASP A 535 68.50 -28.85 28.72
N ASN A 536 69.66 -29.29 29.22
CA ASN A 536 70.90 -28.50 29.26
C ASN A 536 71.33 -27.92 27.88
N ASP A 537 71.12 -28.65 26.79
CA ASP A 537 71.42 -28.19 25.42
C ASP A 537 70.47 -27.08 24.93
N VAL A 538 69.22 -27.07 25.42
CA VAL A 538 68.23 -26.04 25.11
C VAL A 538 68.48 -24.77 25.93
N PHE A 539 69.07 -24.90 27.12
CA PHE A 539 69.47 -23.76 27.96
C PHE A 539 70.51 -22.89 27.24
N ILE A 540 71.52 -23.52 26.65
CA ILE A 540 72.60 -22.86 25.89
C ILE A 540 72.08 -22.20 24.61
N GLY A 541 71.15 -22.84 23.90
CA GLY A 541 70.52 -22.27 22.69
C GLY A 541 69.51 -21.15 22.98
N SER A 542 68.79 -21.23 24.11
CA SER A 542 67.84 -20.22 24.58
C SER A 542 68.54 -18.92 25.00
N ASP A 543 69.73 -19.01 25.61
CA ASP A 543 70.55 -17.85 25.96
C ASP A 543 71.16 -17.14 24.74
N GLN A 544 71.35 -17.86 23.61
CA GLN A 544 71.85 -17.27 22.36
C GLN A 544 70.78 -16.48 21.59
N GLN A 545 69.51 -16.90 21.63
CA GLN A 545 68.39 -16.20 20.94
C GLN A 545 67.13 -16.12 21.83
N PRO A 546 67.17 -15.37 22.94
CA PRO A 546 66.11 -15.42 23.94
C PRO A 546 64.77 -14.84 23.46
N TRP A 547 64.80 -13.81 22.60
CA TRP A 547 63.60 -13.21 22.02
C TRP A 547 62.81 -14.16 21.10
N ARG A 548 63.51 -15.13 20.49
CA ARG A 548 62.88 -16.15 19.64
C ARG A 548 62.13 -17.20 20.46
N GLU A 549 62.66 -17.57 21.63
CA GLU A 549 61.95 -18.44 22.58
C GLU A 549 60.75 -17.73 23.22
N VAL A 550 60.89 -16.44 23.56
CA VAL A 550 59.75 -15.60 24.01
C VAL A 550 58.64 -15.58 22.96
N ALA A 551 58.97 -15.40 21.68
CA ALA A 551 58.00 -15.43 20.58
C ALA A 551 57.26 -16.77 20.47
N LYS A 552 57.95 -17.91 20.65
CA LYS A 552 57.33 -19.25 20.66
C LYS A 552 56.35 -19.43 21.83
N ILE A 553 56.75 -19.01 23.03
CA ILE A 553 55.91 -19.08 24.23
C ILE A 553 54.66 -18.22 24.05
N LEU A 554 54.83 -16.97 23.57
CA LEU A 554 53.72 -16.07 23.29
C LEU A 554 52.75 -16.67 22.27
N ASN A 555 53.27 -17.27 21.20
CA ASN A 555 52.44 -17.93 20.19
C ASN A 555 51.63 -19.11 20.77
N ALA A 556 52.26 -19.95 21.58
CA ALA A 556 51.61 -21.10 22.22
C ALA A 556 50.55 -20.67 23.27
N LEU A 557 50.85 -19.63 24.06
CA LEU A 557 49.90 -19.09 25.04
C LEU A 557 48.67 -18.49 24.34
N CYS A 558 48.89 -17.67 23.31
CA CYS A 558 47.80 -17.12 22.51
C CYS A 558 46.97 -18.21 21.83
N PHE A 559 47.60 -19.30 21.36
CA PHE A 559 46.89 -20.44 20.80
C PHE A 559 45.89 -21.04 21.80
N VAL A 560 46.31 -21.33 23.04
CA VAL A 560 45.42 -21.89 24.08
C VAL A 560 44.28 -20.93 24.39
N VAL A 561 44.57 -19.64 24.62
CA VAL A 561 43.57 -18.63 24.95
C VAL A 561 42.53 -18.47 23.83
N ILE A 562 42.97 -18.44 22.58
CA ILE A 562 42.06 -18.28 21.43
C ILE A 562 41.16 -19.50 21.25
N ASN A 563 41.67 -20.72 21.47
CA ASN A 563 40.84 -21.92 21.43
C ASN A 563 39.73 -21.88 22.49
N ILE A 564 40.04 -21.43 23.72
CA ILE A 564 39.04 -21.25 24.78
C ILE A 564 37.99 -20.22 24.34
N ILE A 565 38.42 -19.07 23.80
CA ILE A 565 37.51 -18.02 23.30
C ILE A 565 36.61 -18.58 22.19
N PHE A 566 37.13 -19.35 21.25
CA PHE A 566 36.35 -19.94 20.16
C PHE A 566 35.30 -20.92 20.67
N ILE A 567 35.65 -21.79 21.63
CA ILE A 567 34.68 -22.70 22.26
C ILE A 567 33.55 -21.90 22.93
N VAL A 568 33.89 -20.84 23.68
CA VAL A 568 32.89 -19.98 24.34
C VAL A 568 31.98 -19.31 23.31
N VAL A 569 32.54 -18.77 22.23
CA VAL A 569 31.76 -18.13 21.14
C VAL A 569 30.83 -19.14 20.46
N VAL A 570 31.30 -20.36 20.18
CA VAL A 570 30.47 -21.40 19.56
C VAL A 570 29.32 -21.82 20.47
N VAL A 571 29.59 -22.02 21.75
CA VAL A 571 28.56 -22.49 22.70
C VAL A 571 27.50 -21.42 22.97
N LEU A 572 27.90 -20.14 23.08
CA LEU A 572 26.99 -19.07 23.51
C LEU A 572 26.31 -18.33 22.35
N LEU A 573 26.97 -18.20 21.19
CA LEU A 573 26.55 -17.25 20.16
C LEU A 573 26.14 -17.88 18.83
N LEU A 574 26.54 -19.13 18.56
CA LEU A 574 26.05 -19.84 17.38
C LEU A 574 24.68 -20.48 17.66
N PRO A 575 23.74 -20.43 16.71
CA PRO A 575 22.45 -21.09 16.86
C PRO A 575 22.67 -22.61 16.86
N HIS A 576 22.36 -23.26 17.97
CA HIS A 576 22.35 -24.72 18.06
C HIS A 576 21.32 -25.29 17.08
N VAL A 577 21.65 -26.43 16.48
CA VAL A 577 20.80 -27.12 15.49
C VAL A 577 19.46 -27.46 16.10
#